data_AF-A0A1I1L3A7-F1
#
_entry.id   AF-A0A1I1L3A7-F1
#
_cell.length_a   1.000
_cell.length_b   1.000
_cell.length_c   1.000
_cell.angle_alpha   90.00
_cell.angle_beta   90.00
_cell.angle_gamma   90.00
#
_symmetry.space_group_name_H-M   'P 1'
#
loop_
_entity.id
_entity.type
_entity.pdbx_description
1 polymer ?
#
loop_
_entity_poly.entity_id
_entity_poly.type
_entity_poly.pdbx_seq_one_letter_code
_entity_poly.pdbx_strand_id
1 'polypeptide(L)'
;MITRHQRNGLITLCLTGCINGCASSPQQTTPVMVPPPPMPRYLTQPLPAPEGIDNIRTNQDLLTLLTDYEQLRRRMNTDRDAVKRLWESMTPSMTSELAPDDRDIDE
;
A
#
# COMPACT_ATOMS: atom_id res chain seq x y z
N MET A 1 -6.86 -6.11 -59.85
CA MET A 1 -8.19 -5.49 -60.06
C MET A 1 -9.10 -5.90 -58.90
N ILE A 2 -9.25 -5.04 -57.89
CA ILE A 2 -10.11 -5.29 -56.71
C ILE A 2 -11.55 -4.96 -57.10
N THR A 3 -12.46 -5.91 -56.93
CA THR A 3 -13.86 -5.80 -57.33
C THR A 3 -14.58 -4.78 -56.44
N ARG A 4 -15.41 -3.91 -57.02
CA ARG A 4 -16.06 -2.78 -56.33
C ARG A 4 -16.85 -3.19 -55.08
N HIS A 5 -17.31 -4.43 -55.00
CA HIS A 5 -17.99 -5.00 -53.82
C HIS A 5 -17.08 -5.20 -52.60
N GLN A 6 -15.81 -5.56 -52.80
CA GLN A 6 -14.86 -5.78 -51.70
C GLN A 6 -14.48 -4.47 -51.00
N ARG A 7 -14.41 -3.36 -51.75
CA ARG A 7 -14.12 -2.02 -51.21
C ARG A 7 -15.27 -1.49 -50.35
N ASN A 8 -16.51 -1.73 -50.78
CA ASN A 8 -17.69 -1.28 -50.06
C ASN A 8 -17.87 -2.06 -48.75
N GLY A 9 -17.65 -3.39 -48.75
CA GLY A 9 -17.72 -4.20 -47.54
C GLY A 9 -16.71 -3.79 -46.46
N LEU A 10 -15.48 -3.44 -46.86
CA LEU A 10 -14.45 -2.96 -45.93
C LEU A 10 -14.84 -1.62 -45.29
N ILE A 11 -15.39 -0.70 -46.08
CA ILE A 11 -15.86 0.61 -45.60
C ILE A 11 -17.01 0.42 -44.61
N THR A 12 -17.97 -0.46 -44.89
CA THR A 12 -19.07 -0.77 -43.98
C THR A 12 -18.56 -1.42 -42.69
N LEU A 13 -17.58 -2.33 -42.76
CA LEU A 13 -16.98 -2.96 -41.58
C LEU A 13 -16.25 -1.92 -40.71
N CYS A 14 -15.43 -1.05 -41.31
CA CYS A 14 -14.74 0.03 -40.60
C CYS A 14 -15.71 0.99 -39.92
N LEU A 15 -16.76 1.43 -40.62
CA LEU A 15 -17.77 2.32 -40.04
C LEU A 15 -18.52 1.64 -38.89
N THR A 16 -18.86 0.36 -39.01
CA THR A 16 -19.53 -0.41 -37.95
C THR A 16 -18.64 -0.62 -36.74
N GLY A 17 -17.33 -0.79 -36.94
CA GLY A 17 -16.33 -0.84 -35.86
C GLY A 17 -16.14 0.50 -35.15
N CYS A 18 -16.14 1.62 -35.89
CA CYS A 18 -16.04 2.96 -35.32
C CYS A 18 -17.26 3.34 -34.47
N ILE A 19 -18.47 2.96 -34.90
CA ILE A 19 -19.70 3.30 -34.18
C ILE A 19 -19.85 2.46 -32.90
N ASN A 20 -19.46 1.19 -32.92
CA ASN A 20 -19.51 0.32 -31.73
C ASN A 20 -18.30 0.49 -30.80
N GLY A 21 -17.15 0.96 -31.32
CA GLY A 21 -15.89 1.09 -30.56
C GLY A 21 -15.77 2.35 -29.70
N CYS A 22 -16.62 3.36 -29.89
CA CYS A 22 -16.53 4.63 -29.17
C CYS A 22 -17.50 4.77 -27.97
N ALA A 23 -18.28 3.73 -27.66
CA ALA A 23 -19.14 3.69 -26.47
C ALA A 23 -18.50 2.94 -25.29
N SER A 24 -17.17 2.81 -25.27
CA SER A 24 -16.47 2.47 -24.02
C SER A 24 -16.51 3.71 -23.13
N SER A 25 -17.64 3.88 -22.43
CA SER A 25 -17.72 4.73 -21.24
C SER A 25 -16.44 4.51 -20.43
N PRO A 26 -15.71 5.56 -20.03
CA PRO A 26 -14.69 5.37 -19.03
C PRO A 26 -15.41 4.81 -17.81
N GLN A 27 -15.06 3.59 -17.39
CA GLN A 27 -15.45 3.12 -16.07
C GLN A 27 -14.87 4.13 -15.10
N GLN A 28 -15.71 5.02 -14.60
CA GLN A 28 -15.37 5.93 -13.53
C GLN A 28 -15.34 5.07 -12.26
N THR A 29 -14.28 4.28 -12.12
CA THR A 29 -13.90 3.66 -10.85
C THR A 29 -13.57 4.81 -9.92
N THR A 30 -14.57 5.26 -9.17
CA THR A 30 -14.33 6.09 -8.00
C THR A 30 -13.43 5.28 -7.07
N PRO A 31 -12.22 5.75 -6.73
CA PRO A 31 -11.40 5.05 -5.77
C PRO A 31 -12.16 5.07 -4.45
N VAL A 32 -12.57 3.90 -3.98
CA VAL A 32 -13.07 3.76 -2.61
C VAL A 32 -11.88 4.05 -1.70
N MET A 33 -11.85 5.26 -1.13
CA MET A 33 -10.86 5.64 -0.12
C MET A 33 -11.17 4.88 1.15
N VAL A 34 -10.61 3.68 1.27
CA VAL A 34 -10.57 2.98 2.55
C VAL A 34 -9.51 3.67 3.39
N PRO A 35 -9.84 4.18 4.59
CA PRO A 35 -8.82 4.74 5.47
C PRO A 35 -7.74 3.69 5.74
N PRO A 36 -6.46 4.10 5.84
CA PRO A 36 -5.39 3.15 6.10
C PRO A 36 -5.71 2.39 7.40
N PRO A 37 -5.50 1.06 7.43
CA PRO A 37 -5.82 0.25 8.60
C PRO A 37 -5.10 0.80 9.86
N PRO A 38 -5.56 0.52 11.08
CA PRO A 38 -4.78 0.87 12.26
C PRO A 38 -3.46 0.10 12.26
N MET A 39 -2.38 0.73 12.76
CA MET A 39 -1.07 0.10 12.88
C MET A 39 -1.19 -1.25 13.61
N PRO A 40 -0.66 -2.35 13.06
CA PRO A 40 -0.79 -3.67 13.68
C PRO A 40 -0.19 -3.73 15.09
N ARG A 41 -0.94 -4.29 16.04
CA ARG A 41 -0.57 -4.32 17.48
C ARG A 41 0.73 -5.06 17.78
N TYR A 42 1.11 -6.05 16.98
CA TYR A 42 2.36 -6.79 17.18
C TYR A 42 3.61 -5.92 16.95
N LEU A 43 3.47 -4.76 16.30
CA LEU A 43 4.55 -3.79 16.10
C LEU A 43 4.71 -2.84 17.29
N THR A 44 3.68 -2.67 18.13
CA THR A 44 3.68 -1.74 19.26
C THR A 44 3.79 -2.43 20.63
N GLN A 45 3.54 -3.74 20.69
CA GLN A 45 3.65 -4.50 21.94
C GLN A 45 5.10 -4.61 22.44
N PRO A 46 5.33 -4.61 23.77
CA PRO A 46 6.66 -4.89 24.31
C PRO A 46 7.13 -6.28 23.90
N LEU A 47 8.46 -6.49 23.82
CA LEU A 47 9.01 -7.81 23.52
C LEU A 47 8.57 -8.82 24.61
N PRO A 48 8.35 -10.08 24.23
CA PRO A 48 8.10 -11.14 25.20
C PRO A 48 9.31 -11.29 26.12
N ALA A 49 9.07 -11.72 27.37
CA ALA A 49 10.15 -12.03 28.29
C ALA A 49 11.06 -13.13 27.72
N PRO A 50 12.36 -13.13 28.03
CA PRO A 50 13.27 -14.20 27.62
C PRO A 50 12.75 -15.56 28.11
N GLU A 51 12.73 -16.55 27.23
CA GLU A 51 12.40 -17.92 27.59
C GLU A 51 13.58 -18.59 28.30
N GLY A 52 13.33 -19.48 29.26
CA GLY A 52 14.39 -20.30 29.87
C GLY A 52 15.11 -19.67 31.07
N ILE A 53 14.57 -18.60 31.66
CA ILE A 53 15.09 -17.99 32.90
C ILE A 53 15.16 -19.04 34.04
N ASP A 54 14.24 -19.98 34.07
CA ASP A 54 14.17 -21.06 35.07
C ASP A 54 15.31 -22.09 34.94
N ASN A 55 16.02 -22.12 33.81
CA ASN A 55 17.11 -23.06 33.54
C ASN A 55 18.51 -22.46 33.73
N ILE A 56 18.61 -21.21 34.20
CA ILE A 56 19.91 -20.56 34.44
C ILE A 56 20.57 -21.21 35.66
N ARG A 57 21.68 -21.91 35.45
CA ARG A 57 22.45 -22.55 36.53
C ARG A 57 23.78 -21.85 36.79
N THR A 58 24.30 -21.15 35.79
CA THR A 58 25.59 -20.47 35.87
C THR A 58 25.51 -19.03 35.36
N ASN A 59 26.48 -18.19 35.77
CA ASN A 59 26.60 -16.82 35.25
C ASN A 59 26.82 -16.78 33.73
N GLN A 60 27.40 -17.83 33.16
CA GLN A 60 27.60 -17.94 31.72
C GLN A 60 26.26 -18.11 31.00
N ASP A 61 25.34 -18.91 31.54
CA ASP A 61 23.99 -19.09 30.99
C ASP A 61 23.20 -17.77 30.99
N LEU A 62 23.35 -16.97 32.05
CA LEU A 62 22.76 -15.63 32.13
C LEU A 62 23.29 -14.71 31.03
N LEU A 63 24.61 -14.71 30.79
CA LEU A 63 25.23 -13.89 29.75
C LEU A 63 24.79 -14.33 28.34
N THR A 64 24.66 -15.63 28.10
CA THR A 64 24.14 -16.16 26.85
C THR A 64 22.69 -15.72 26.64
N LEU A 65 21.83 -15.88 27.65
CA LEU A 65 20.43 -15.46 27.58
C LEU A 65 20.28 -13.97 27.29
N LEU A 66 21.08 -13.13 27.97
CA LEU A 66 21.08 -11.68 27.74
C LEU A 66 21.54 -11.33 26.32
N THR A 67 22.54 -12.03 25.81
CA THR A 67 23.05 -11.82 24.45
C THR A 67 22.01 -12.20 23.42
N ASP A 68 21.34 -13.33 23.58
CA ASP A 68 20.28 -13.79 22.68
C ASP A 68 19.08 -12.84 22.69
N TYR A 69 18.71 -12.36 23.89
CA TYR A 69 17.64 -11.37 24.03
C TYR A 69 17.98 -10.03 23.36
N GLU A 70 19.21 -9.53 23.50
CA GLU A 70 19.66 -8.32 22.80
C GLU A 70 19.68 -8.49 21.29
N GLN A 71 20.06 -9.66 20.77
CA GLN A 71 19.97 -9.96 19.34
C GLN A 71 18.52 -9.94 18.85
N LEU A 72 17.60 -10.57 19.58
CA LEU A 72 16.17 -10.57 19.27
C LEU A 72 15.61 -9.15 19.24
N ARG A 73 15.94 -8.36 20.25
CA ARG A 73 15.53 -6.95 20.36
C ARG A 73 15.98 -6.13 19.16
N ARG A 74 17.23 -6.29 18.71
CA ARG A 74 17.75 -5.58 17.54
C ARG A 74 17.00 -5.97 16.27
N ARG A 75 16.78 -7.26 16.03
CA ARG A 75 16.04 -7.76 14.85
C ARG A 75 14.62 -7.23 14.80
N MET A 76 13.88 -7.29 15.92
CA MET A 76 12.53 -6.75 16.00
C MET A 76 12.48 -5.23 15.80
N ASN A 77 13.45 -4.48 16.33
CA ASN A 77 13.50 -3.04 16.10
C ASN A 77 13.75 -2.71 14.61
N THR A 78 14.63 -3.47 13.94
CA THR A 78 14.83 -3.31 12.49
C THR A 78 13.56 -3.63 11.70
N ASP A 79 12.82 -4.67 12.08
CA ASP A 79 11.55 -5.03 11.45
C ASP A 79 10.49 -3.94 11.66
N ARG A 80 10.39 -3.38 12.88
CA ARG A 80 9.51 -2.23 13.19
C ARG A 80 9.82 -1.01 12.35
N ASP A 81 11.10 -0.67 12.22
CA ASP A 81 11.53 0.46 11.38
C ASP A 81 11.19 0.23 9.90
N ALA A 82 11.36 -0.99 9.41
CA ALA A 82 11.00 -1.35 8.04
C ALA A 82 9.48 -1.23 7.80
N VAL A 83 8.66 -1.76 8.71
CA VAL A 83 7.20 -1.67 8.60
C VAL A 83 6.73 -0.23 8.75
N LYS A 84 7.33 0.55 9.65
CA LYS A 84 7.03 1.98 9.80
C LYS A 84 7.30 2.75 8.50
N ARG A 85 8.44 2.51 7.83
CA ARG A 85 8.74 3.14 6.53
C ARG A 85 7.75 2.74 5.44
N LEU A 86 7.38 1.47 5.38
CA LEU A 86 6.33 1.00 4.46
C LEU A 86 5.00 1.70 4.75
N TRP A 87 4.64 1.83 6.02
CA TRP A 87 3.44 2.53 6.46
C TRP A 87 3.44 4.00 6.06
N GLU A 88 4.52 4.73 6.35
CA GLU A 88 4.70 6.13 5.97
C GLU A 88 4.65 6.33 4.44
N SER A 89 5.23 5.39 3.69
CA SER A 89 5.19 5.39 2.23
C SER A 89 3.82 5.06 1.63
N MET A 90 2.94 4.40 2.39
CA MET A 90 1.54 4.12 2.02
C MET A 90 0.62 5.32 2.32
N THR A 91 1.04 6.21 3.23
CA THR A 91 0.26 7.41 3.61
C THR A 91 0.31 8.65 2.68
N PRO A 92 0.90 8.69 1.46
CA PRO A 92 0.77 9.86 0.60
C PRO A 92 -0.47 9.77 -0.29
N SER A 93 -1.54 10.48 0.12
CA SER A 93 -2.56 11.10 -0.76
C SER A 93 -3.67 11.85 0.00
N MET A 94 -3.83 11.65 1.32
CA MET A 94 -4.99 12.23 2.04
C MET A 94 -4.84 13.66 2.57
N THR A 95 -3.64 14.25 2.57
CA THR A 95 -3.40 15.56 3.22
C THR A 95 -3.22 16.74 2.25
N SER A 96 -3.34 16.55 0.94
CA SER A 96 -3.09 17.64 -0.03
C SER A 96 -4.33 18.49 -0.40
N GLU A 97 -5.54 18.19 0.10
CA GLU A 97 -6.78 18.86 -0.33
C GLU A 97 -7.52 19.62 0.80
N LEU A 98 -6.84 20.06 1.86
CA LEU A 98 -7.38 21.06 2.78
C LEU A 98 -6.44 22.27 2.90
N ALA A 99 -6.26 22.96 1.78
CA ALA A 99 -6.01 24.40 1.83
C ALA A 99 -7.38 25.08 1.77
N PRO A 100 -7.85 25.79 2.82
CA PRO A 100 -8.98 26.69 2.65
C PRO A 100 -8.56 27.78 1.68
N ASP A 101 -9.22 27.83 0.53
CA ASP A 101 -9.17 28.94 -0.42
C ASP A 101 -9.86 30.13 0.27
N ASP A 102 -9.12 30.83 1.14
CA ASP A 102 -9.49 32.17 1.61
C ASP A 102 -9.32 33.14 0.44
N ARG A 103 -10.26 33.07 -0.50
CA ARG A 103 -10.47 34.10 -1.51
C ARG A 103 -11.93 34.54 -1.47
N ASP A 104 -12.07 35.78 -1.05
CA ASP A 104 -13.06 36.75 -1.51
C ASP A 104 -14.54 36.38 -1.29
N ILE A 105 -15.08 36.82 -0.14
CA ILE A 105 -16.47 37.27 -0.08
C ILE A 105 -16.45 38.73 0.35
N ASP A 106 -16.98 39.54 -0.56
CA ASP A 106 -17.04 40.99 -0.59
C ASP A 106 -17.70 41.63 0.65
N GLU A 107 -17.19 42.79 1.06
CA GLU A 107 -18.00 43.92 1.56
C GLU A 107 -17.43 45.26 1.10
#